data_AF-A0AAN5C843-F1
#
_entry.id   AF-A0AAN5C843-F1
#
_cell.length_a   1.000
_cell.length_b   1.000
_cell.length_c   1.000
_cell.angle_alpha   90.00
_cell.angle_beta   90.00
_cell.angle_gamma   90.00
#
_symmetry.space_group_name_H-M   'P 1'
#
loop_
_entity.id
_entity.type
_entity.pdbx_description
1 polymer ?
#
loop_
_entity_poly.entity_id
_entity_poly.type
_entity_poly.pdbx_seq_one_letter_code
_entity_poly.pdbx_strand_id
1 'polypeptide(L)'
;TWGWDKIVIFICPDCYNSPLARAQMRINYIIEYLTKNGITILTQRTFRKNDTAEMIVPQLNDTRARGRIYVPLGGPDLSTYSEFLRAAKMSNLDPIDFAVVLVSNIYNVNGFPMPWKAAPDLVEYFKMAVIIYNDCYNASDARNFASQIGISTDKTDELAMYMSLYESVFFYSNLIEAQKMANDSRGLLNFVRFQLFSGPFGNYTLNEVTNRLTPFRVIRINETSGDPVDVATVSIQNVQCTQDSSKQCLGLKATIIDHGINSSLDLPMDMPVCGFEGELCEQTQTVLILLGVVALFALASVGFCVYRRLSGGTMREMPWLIPSASINFINYNEGERGKTTEHSFQNLLQELSPNPNGTSNGTSTGTSKDGTARAERSRNRQIPLPPK
;
A
#
# COMPACT_ATOMS: atom_id res chain seq x y z
N THR A 1 6.00 -4.05 9.16
CA THR A 1 6.41 -4.28 7.76
C THR A 1 5.46 -3.50 6.89
N TRP A 2 5.95 -2.81 5.85
CA TRP A 2 5.10 -1.97 4.98
C TRP A 2 4.19 -2.77 4.04
N GLY A 3 4.31 -4.10 4.02
CA GLY A 3 3.38 -4.98 3.32
C GLY A 3 3.53 -5.00 1.80
N TRP A 4 4.57 -4.34 1.25
CA TRP A 4 4.80 -4.29 -0.18
C TRP A 4 5.11 -5.67 -0.77
N ASP A 5 4.30 -6.10 -1.71
CA ASP A 5 4.47 -7.28 -2.54
C ASP A 5 4.60 -6.95 -4.03
N LYS A 6 4.34 -5.70 -4.44
CA LYS A 6 4.39 -5.25 -5.84
C LYS A 6 5.35 -4.09 -6.08
N ILE A 7 6.28 -4.26 -7.02
CA ILE A 7 7.30 -3.26 -7.34
C ILE A 7 7.52 -3.06 -8.85
N VAL A 8 8.07 -1.91 -9.20
CA VAL A 8 8.60 -1.59 -10.53
C VAL A 8 10.11 -1.45 -10.43
N ILE A 9 10.84 -2.12 -11.31
CA ILE A 9 12.31 -2.11 -11.30
C ILE A 9 12.82 -1.32 -12.49
N PHE A 10 13.75 -0.40 -12.22
CA PHE A 10 14.55 0.28 -13.23
C PHE A 10 15.98 -0.22 -13.16
N ILE A 11 16.54 -0.72 -14.25
CA ILE A 11 17.90 -1.30 -14.26
C ILE A 11 18.86 -0.42 -15.06
N CYS A 12 20.08 -0.26 -14.55
CA CYS A 12 21.19 0.31 -15.30
C CYS A 12 22.43 -0.59 -15.16
N PRO A 13 22.57 -1.61 -16.04
CA PRO A 13 23.73 -2.50 -16.01
C PRO A 13 25.06 -1.75 -16.18
N ASP A 14 25.09 -0.72 -17.03
CA ASP A 14 26.27 0.09 -17.32
C ASP A 14 26.66 1.07 -16.18
N CYS A 15 25.78 1.25 -15.19
CA CYS A 15 26.05 2.11 -14.05
C CYS A 15 26.91 1.43 -12.98
N TYR A 16 27.13 0.12 -13.08
CA TYR A 16 28.06 -0.59 -12.21
C TYR A 16 29.49 -0.43 -12.76
N ASN A 17 30.44 -0.10 -11.89
CA ASN A 17 31.88 -0.01 -12.23
C ASN A 17 32.51 -1.40 -12.44
N SER A 18 31.82 -2.29 -13.16
CA SER A 18 32.21 -3.68 -13.40
C SER A 18 31.86 -4.08 -14.83
N PRO A 19 32.48 -5.14 -15.38
CA PRO A 19 32.09 -5.66 -16.69
C PRO A 19 30.59 -5.94 -16.76
N LEU A 20 29.97 -5.57 -17.90
CA LEU A 20 28.52 -5.66 -18.12
C LEU A 20 27.92 -7.02 -17.71
N ALA A 21 28.59 -8.12 -18.03
CA ALA A 21 28.15 -9.47 -17.67
C ALA A 21 28.02 -9.69 -16.15
N ARG A 22 28.93 -9.12 -15.35
CA ARG A 22 28.88 -9.22 -13.88
C ARG A 22 27.77 -8.35 -13.31
N ALA A 23 27.59 -7.14 -13.85
CA ALA A 23 26.51 -6.24 -13.47
C ALA A 23 25.14 -6.89 -13.72
N GLN A 24 24.97 -7.48 -14.91
CA GLN A 24 23.74 -8.18 -15.28
C GLN A 24 23.47 -9.39 -14.38
N MET A 25 24.48 -10.19 -14.08
CA MET A 25 24.35 -11.32 -13.15
C MET A 25 23.87 -10.86 -11.77
N ARG A 26 24.41 -9.74 -11.27
CA ARG A 26 23.99 -9.16 -9.98
C ARG A 26 22.54 -8.70 -9.99
N ILE A 27 22.12 -7.99 -11.03
CA ILE A 27 20.74 -7.54 -11.21
C ILE A 27 19.78 -8.74 -11.26
N ASN A 28 20.13 -9.76 -12.07
CA ASN A 28 19.32 -10.97 -12.19
C ASN A 28 19.18 -11.71 -10.85
N TYR A 29 20.27 -11.80 -10.08
CA TYR A 29 20.24 -12.41 -8.75
C TYR A 29 19.31 -11.66 -7.78
N ILE A 30 19.33 -10.33 -7.79
CA ILE A 30 18.42 -9.50 -6.97
C ILE A 30 16.98 -9.76 -7.38
N ILE A 31 16.68 -9.74 -8.68
CA ILE A 31 15.35 -9.99 -9.24
C ILE A 31 14.84 -11.38 -8.84
N GLU A 32 15.65 -12.42 -9.05
CA GLU A 32 15.31 -13.80 -8.70
C GLU A 32 15.06 -13.95 -7.20
N TYR A 33 15.90 -13.34 -6.37
CA TYR A 33 15.73 -13.36 -4.92
C TYR A 33 14.43 -12.68 -4.49
N LEU A 34 14.07 -11.52 -5.06
CA LEU A 34 12.82 -10.82 -4.76
C LEU A 34 11.60 -11.68 -5.16
N THR A 35 11.59 -12.22 -6.38
CA THR A 35 10.49 -13.06 -6.86
C THR A 35 10.34 -14.34 -6.04
N LYS A 36 11.44 -14.99 -5.65
CA LYS A 36 11.41 -16.18 -4.78
C LYS A 36 10.81 -15.89 -3.40
N ASN A 37 10.91 -14.65 -2.92
CA ASN A 37 10.34 -14.21 -1.65
C ASN A 37 8.94 -13.59 -1.79
N GLY A 38 8.25 -13.82 -2.91
CA GLY A 38 6.86 -13.40 -3.11
C GLY A 38 6.67 -11.98 -3.64
N ILE A 39 7.74 -11.28 -4.02
CA ILE A 39 7.63 -9.95 -4.63
C ILE A 39 7.34 -10.07 -6.13
N THR A 40 6.22 -9.51 -6.55
CA THR A 40 5.78 -9.41 -7.93
C THR A 40 6.40 -8.18 -8.60
N ILE A 41 7.17 -8.40 -9.66
CA ILE A 41 7.74 -7.32 -10.47
C ILE A 41 6.73 -6.97 -11.57
N LEU A 42 6.07 -5.81 -11.44
CA LEU A 42 5.01 -5.39 -12.35
C LEU A 42 5.56 -4.92 -13.69
N THR A 43 6.69 -4.23 -13.69
CA THR A 43 7.36 -3.77 -14.91
C THR A 43 8.85 -3.63 -14.67
N GLN A 44 9.63 -3.93 -15.70
CA GLN A 44 11.07 -3.71 -15.74
C GLN A 44 11.40 -2.73 -16.87
N ARG A 45 12.16 -1.68 -16.54
CA ARG A 45 12.66 -0.68 -17.50
C ARG A 45 14.18 -0.58 -17.40
N THR A 46 14.81 -0.14 -18.48
CA THR A 46 16.27 -0.02 -18.56
C THR A 46 16.64 1.41 -18.92
N PHE A 47 17.54 2.00 -18.15
CA PHE A 47 18.20 3.26 -18.47
C PHE A 47 19.71 3.05 -18.49
N ARG A 48 20.44 3.98 -19.09
CA ARG A 48 21.90 3.94 -19.25
C ARG A 48 22.56 4.98 -18.38
N LYS A 49 23.85 4.78 -18.11
CA LYS A 49 24.68 5.69 -17.30
C LYS A 49 24.72 7.13 -17.82
N ASN A 50 24.60 7.31 -19.13
CA ASN A 50 24.67 8.63 -19.79
C ASN A 50 23.28 9.19 -20.14
N ASP A 51 22.20 8.51 -19.75
CA ASP A 51 20.84 9.04 -19.99
C ASP A 51 20.61 10.25 -19.08
N THR A 52 20.12 11.35 -19.65
CA THR A 52 19.73 12.53 -18.87
C THR A 52 18.34 12.32 -18.25
N ALA A 53 18.00 13.14 -17.27
CA ALA A 53 16.66 13.12 -16.67
C ALA A 53 15.52 13.15 -17.72
N GLU A 54 15.64 13.96 -18.77
CA GLU A 54 14.64 14.09 -19.85
C GLU A 54 14.42 12.77 -20.61
N MET A 55 15.46 11.93 -20.73
CA MET A 55 15.38 10.63 -21.41
C MET A 55 14.70 9.57 -20.53
N ILE A 56 14.75 9.72 -19.21
CA ILE A 56 14.17 8.78 -18.23
C ILE A 56 12.68 9.10 -17.99
N VAL A 57 12.27 10.37 -18.04
CA VAL A 57 10.89 10.84 -17.81
C VAL A 57 9.82 10.04 -18.60
N PRO A 58 9.96 9.79 -19.91
CA PRO A 58 8.97 9.01 -20.65
C PRO A 58 8.77 7.59 -20.10
N GLN A 59 9.86 6.97 -19.62
CA GLN A 59 9.79 5.63 -19.03
C GLN A 59 9.05 5.65 -17.70
N LEU A 60 9.31 6.67 -16.86
CA LEU A 60 8.62 6.84 -15.58
C LEU A 60 7.11 7.10 -15.77
N ASN A 61 6.77 7.95 -16.74
CA ASN A 61 5.38 8.27 -17.05
C ASN A 61 4.58 7.04 -17.50
N ASP A 62 5.16 6.16 -18.34
CA ASP A 62 4.51 4.91 -18.75
C ASP A 62 4.36 3.90 -17.60
N THR A 63 5.28 3.91 -16.63
CA THR A 63 5.18 3.03 -15.45
C THR A 63 4.26 3.55 -14.35
N ARG A 64 3.90 4.83 -14.38
CA ARG A 64 3.09 5.49 -13.35
C ARG A 64 1.74 4.82 -13.11
N ALA A 65 1.09 4.39 -14.18
CA ALA A 65 -0.20 3.70 -14.11
C ALA A 65 -0.07 2.24 -13.64
N ARG A 66 1.14 1.69 -13.57
CA ARG A 66 1.39 0.26 -13.33
C ARG A 66 1.95 -0.03 -11.95
N GLY A 67 2.52 0.94 -11.25
CA GLY A 67 3.16 0.67 -9.96
C GLY A 67 3.45 1.92 -9.14
N ARG A 68 3.51 1.73 -7.82
CA ARG A 68 3.77 2.80 -6.84
C ARG A 68 5.17 2.75 -6.24
N ILE A 69 5.74 1.55 -6.13
CA ILE A 69 7.04 1.33 -5.50
C ILE A 69 8.11 1.15 -6.57
N TYR A 70 9.02 2.10 -6.67
CA TYR A 70 10.10 2.13 -7.65
C TYR A 70 11.42 1.72 -7.00
N VAL A 71 12.06 0.70 -7.56
CA VAL A 71 13.36 0.22 -7.11
C VAL A 71 14.35 0.38 -8.27
N PRO A 72 15.02 1.54 -8.41
CA PRO A 72 16.12 1.68 -9.33
C PRO A 72 17.32 0.87 -8.84
N LEU A 73 17.88 0.05 -9.72
CA LEU A 73 19.16 -0.65 -9.59
C LEU A 73 20.18 0.09 -10.46
N GLY A 74 20.53 1.28 -10.01
CA GLY A 74 21.28 2.30 -10.74
C GLY A 74 22.78 2.28 -10.48
N GLY A 75 23.31 1.23 -9.86
CA GLY A 75 24.73 1.14 -9.50
C GLY A 75 24.96 1.09 -7.97
N PRO A 76 26.23 1.00 -7.54
CA PRO A 76 26.56 0.83 -6.13
C PRO A 76 26.58 2.14 -5.33
N ASP A 77 26.77 3.29 -5.98
CA ASP A 77 26.90 4.61 -5.36
C ASP A 77 25.57 5.37 -5.40
N LEU A 78 25.32 6.23 -4.41
CA LEU A 78 24.17 7.13 -4.43
C LEU A 78 24.28 8.20 -5.52
N SER A 79 25.50 8.57 -5.91
CA SER A 79 25.72 9.59 -6.96
C SER A 79 25.12 9.19 -8.32
N THR A 80 25.07 7.89 -8.63
CA THR A 80 24.55 7.37 -9.91
C THR A 80 23.03 7.46 -10.04
N TYR A 81 22.31 7.75 -8.94
CA TYR A 81 20.86 7.91 -8.94
C TYR A 81 20.39 9.35 -9.18
N SER A 82 21.32 10.32 -9.28
CA SER A 82 21.00 11.75 -9.41
C SER A 82 20.08 12.06 -10.58
N GLU A 83 20.41 11.60 -11.79
CA GLU A 83 19.57 11.80 -13.00
C GLU A 83 18.21 11.09 -12.89
N PHE A 84 18.18 9.90 -12.29
CA PHE A 84 16.93 9.17 -12.07
C PHE A 84 16.00 9.92 -11.11
N LEU A 85 16.53 10.44 -9.99
CA LEU A 85 15.73 11.20 -9.03
C LEU A 85 15.28 12.55 -9.58
N ARG A 86 16.11 13.20 -10.40
CA ARG A 86 15.71 14.41 -11.14
C ARG A 86 14.55 14.09 -12.09
N ALA A 87 14.62 12.99 -12.82
CA ALA A 87 13.52 12.52 -13.68
C ALA A 87 12.24 12.19 -12.89
N ALA A 88 12.38 11.60 -11.70
CA ALA A 88 11.24 11.32 -10.81
C ALA A 88 10.53 12.60 -10.39
N LYS A 89 11.29 13.65 -10.03
CA LYS A 89 10.73 14.98 -9.73
C LYS A 89 10.05 15.59 -10.96
N MET A 90 10.69 15.54 -12.13
CA MET A 90 10.13 16.06 -13.39
C MET A 90 8.85 15.33 -13.82
N SER A 91 8.72 14.05 -13.47
CA SER A 91 7.54 13.22 -13.73
C SER A 91 6.42 13.41 -12.69
N ASN A 92 6.63 14.31 -11.72
CA ASN A 92 5.71 14.59 -10.62
C ASN A 92 5.32 13.32 -9.83
N LEU A 93 6.31 12.47 -9.51
CA LEU A 93 6.14 11.35 -8.59
C LEU A 93 6.09 11.89 -7.16
N ASP A 94 4.87 12.15 -6.67
CA ASP A 94 4.63 12.63 -5.32
C ASP A 94 4.99 11.54 -4.28
N PRO A 95 5.81 11.83 -3.26
CA PRO A 95 6.15 10.88 -2.20
C PRO A 95 4.96 10.36 -1.39
N ILE A 96 3.79 11.00 -1.48
CA ILE A 96 2.53 10.53 -0.87
C ILE A 96 1.97 9.30 -1.63
N ASP A 97 2.08 9.30 -2.95
CA ASP A 97 1.52 8.25 -3.81
C ASP A 97 2.57 7.22 -4.27
N PHE A 98 3.83 7.63 -4.30
CA PHE A 98 4.95 6.86 -4.86
C PHE A 98 6.11 6.78 -3.88
N ALA A 99 6.80 5.64 -3.86
CA ALA A 99 8.02 5.47 -3.09
C ALA A 99 9.17 5.11 -4.02
N VAL A 100 10.32 5.78 -3.86
CA VAL A 100 11.57 5.41 -4.53
C VAL A 100 12.53 4.81 -3.51
N VAL A 101 12.95 3.56 -3.73
CA VAL A 101 13.87 2.84 -2.84
C VAL A 101 15.24 2.74 -3.50
N LEU A 102 16.21 3.46 -2.97
CA LEU A 102 17.60 3.44 -3.45
C LEU A 102 18.40 2.40 -2.69
N VAL A 103 19.26 1.67 -3.39
CA VAL A 103 20.15 0.68 -2.78
C VAL A 103 21.60 1.03 -3.07
N SER A 104 22.32 1.43 -2.03
CA SER A 104 23.76 1.63 -2.06
C SER A 104 24.48 0.39 -1.54
N ASN A 105 25.39 -0.13 -2.35
CA ASN A 105 26.18 -1.32 -2.01
C ASN A 105 27.62 -0.97 -1.60
N ILE A 106 27.99 0.32 -1.63
CA ILE A 106 29.30 0.77 -1.16
C ILE A 106 29.42 0.55 0.34
N TYR A 107 30.54 -0.02 0.77
CA TYR A 107 30.85 -0.22 2.18
C TYR A 107 30.97 1.12 2.91
N ASN A 108 30.32 1.23 4.07
CA ASN A 108 30.38 2.40 4.94
C ASN A 108 31.73 2.55 5.67
N VAL A 109 32.84 2.72 4.94
CA VAL A 109 34.16 2.92 5.53
C VAL A 109 34.47 4.39 5.86
N ASN A 110 33.78 5.32 5.22
CA ASN A 110 33.97 6.78 5.36
C ASN A 110 32.79 7.51 6.00
N GLY A 111 31.79 6.78 6.49
CA GLY A 111 30.50 7.36 6.85
C GLY A 111 29.54 7.33 5.67
N PHE A 112 28.27 7.62 5.96
CA PHE A 112 27.20 7.59 4.98
C PHE A 112 27.52 8.55 3.81
N PRO A 113 27.58 8.05 2.56
CA PRO A 113 27.88 8.89 1.40
C PRO A 113 26.73 9.86 1.16
N MET A 114 27.03 11.16 1.11
CA MET A 114 26.03 12.21 0.89
C MET A 114 26.43 13.02 -0.35
N PRO A 115 26.00 12.60 -1.56
CA PRO A 115 26.33 13.33 -2.80
C PRO A 115 25.95 14.81 -2.74
N TRP A 116 24.87 15.14 -2.02
CA TRP A 116 24.41 16.52 -1.86
C TRP A 116 25.30 17.39 -0.97
N LYS A 117 26.31 16.84 -0.29
CA LYS A 117 27.33 17.67 0.36
C LYS A 117 28.21 18.38 -0.66
N ALA A 118 28.48 17.75 -1.80
CA ALA A 118 29.22 18.35 -2.90
C ALA A 118 28.31 19.17 -3.83
N ALA A 119 27.05 18.76 -3.99
CA ALA A 119 26.05 19.41 -4.83
C ALA A 119 24.74 19.64 -4.04
N PRO A 120 24.62 20.75 -3.28
CA PRO A 120 23.50 20.99 -2.37
C PRO A 120 22.12 20.99 -3.01
N ASP A 121 22.02 21.30 -4.30
CA ASP A 121 20.80 21.23 -5.10
C ASP A 121 20.19 19.83 -5.15
N LEU A 122 21.02 18.78 -5.03
CA LEU A 122 20.55 17.41 -5.08
C LEU A 122 19.74 17.00 -3.86
N VAL A 123 19.89 17.68 -2.71
CA VAL A 123 19.25 17.26 -1.45
C VAL A 123 17.73 17.15 -1.59
N GLU A 124 17.10 18.04 -2.37
CA GLU A 124 15.66 18.02 -2.59
C GLU A 124 15.19 16.73 -3.28
N TYR A 125 16.00 16.22 -4.22
CA TYR A 125 15.69 14.98 -4.93
C TYR A 125 15.84 13.75 -4.04
N PHE A 126 16.78 13.75 -3.08
CA PHE A 126 16.97 12.62 -2.17
C PHE A 126 15.94 12.58 -1.02
N LYS A 127 15.24 13.69 -0.72
CA LYS A 127 14.18 13.73 0.32
C LYS A 127 12.96 12.84 0.00
N MET A 128 12.68 12.59 -1.28
CA MET A 128 11.58 11.71 -1.70
C MET A 128 11.93 10.21 -1.63
N ALA A 129 13.19 9.88 -1.37
CA ALA A 129 13.69 8.51 -1.44
C ALA A 129 13.89 7.87 -0.07
N VAL A 130 13.65 6.56 -0.01
CA VAL A 130 14.10 5.69 1.06
C VAL A 130 15.44 5.10 0.63
N ILE A 131 16.47 5.21 1.47
CA ILE A 131 17.82 4.77 1.12
C ILE A 131 18.19 3.58 1.99
N ILE A 132 18.51 2.48 1.33
CA ILE A 132 19.10 1.29 1.92
C ILE A 132 20.61 1.36 1.63
N TYR A 133 21.43 1.39 2.66
CA TYR A 133 22.89 1.41 2.50
C TYR A 133 23.57 0.35 3.35
N ASN A 134 24.72 -0.08 2.85
CA ASN A 134 25.53 -1.13 3.44
C ASN A 134 26.30 -0.61 4.66
N ASP A 135 25.90 -1.02 5.86
CA ASP A 135 26.51 -0.64 7.14
C ASP A 135 27.37 -1.78 7.72
N CYS A 136 28.06 -2.54 6.85
CA CYS A 136 28.88 -3.69 7.23
C CYS A 136 29.96 -3.37 8.27
N TYR A 137 30.56 -2.19 8.15
CA TYR A 137 31.69 -1.75 8.95
C TYR A 137 31.39 -0.38 9.56
N ASN A 138 31.80 -0.20 10.81
CA ASN A 138 31.78 1.11 11.44
C ASN A 138 32.90 1.99 10.84
N ALA A 139 32.54 3.19 10.40
CA ALA A 139 33.48 4.16 9.82
C ALA A 139 34.62 4.57 10.77
N SER A 140 34.44 4.54 12.10
CA SER A 140 35.56 4.80 13.03
C SER A 140 36.59 3.68 12.98
N ASP A 141 36.14 2.44 13.00
CA ASP A 141 37.00 1.26 13.08
C ASP A 141 37.70 1.02 11.74
N ALA A 142 36.99 1.26 10.63
CA ALA A 142 37.55 1.24 9.29
C ALA A 142 38.66 2.29 9.12
N ARG A 143 38.46 3.54 9.59
CA ARG A 143 39.48 4.60 9.55
C ARG A 143 40.69 4.26 10.42
N ASN A 144 40.47 3.72 11.62
CA ASN A 144 41.55 3.30 12.50
C ASN A 144 42.38 2.19 11.83
N PHE A 145 41.71 1.18 11.26
CA PHE A 145 42.39 0.08 10.56
C PHE A 145 43.18 0.56 9.34
N ALA A 146 42.57 1.41 8.51
CA ALA A 146 43.20 2.02 7.35
C ALA A 146 44.50 2.77 7.73
N SER A 147 44.49 3.47 8.87
CA SER A 147 45.67 4.19 9.38
C SER A 147 46.81 3.23 9.79
N GLN A 148 46.48 2.05 10.31
CA GLN A 148 47.47 1.04 10.73
C GLN A 148 48.14 0.34 9.55
N ILE A 149 47.40 0.10 8.48
CA ILE A 149 47.91 -0.60 7.29
C ILE A 149 48.43 0.35 6.19
N GLY A 150 48.26 1.67 6.37
CA GLY A 150 48.74 2.69 5.44
C GLY A 150 47.93 2.81 4.15
N ILE A 151 46.62 2.53 4.19
CA ILE A 151 45.73 2.59 3.02
C ILE A 151 44.80 3.80 3.12
N SER A 152 44.58 4.49 1.99
CA SER A 152 43.61 5.59 1.95
C SER A 152 42.19 5.06 2.07
N THR A 153 41.37 5.75 2.86
CA THR A 153 39.96 5.41 3.01
C THR A 153 39.13 5.80 1.78
N ASP A 154 39.65 6.63 0.87
CA ASP A 154 39.01 6.96 -0.41
C ASP A 154 38.88 5.73 -1.33
N LYS A 155 39.74 4.72 -1.13
CA LYS A 155 39.69 3.45 -1.85
C LYS A 155 38.81 2.45 -1.10
N THR A 156 37.51 2.73 -1.08
CA THR A 156 36.54 2.02 -0.25
C THR A 156 36.54 0.50 -0.48
N ASP A 157 36.60 0.07 -1.74
CA ASP A 157 36.56 -1.35 -2.10
C ASP A 157 37.85 -2.08 -1.72
N GLU A 158 39.00 -1.41 -1.88
CA GLU A 158 40.31 -1.93 -1.51
C GLU A 158 40.39 -2.10 0.02
N LEU A 159 39.99 -1.08 0.77
CA LEU A 159 39.96 -1.12 2.23
C LEU A 159 39.00 -2.20 2.76
N ALA A 160 37.78 -2.29 2.20
CA ALA A 160 36.82 -3.31 2.60
C ALA A 160 37.32 -4.73 2.32
N MET A 161 38.07 -4.95 1.24
CA MET A 161 38.72 -6.22 0.94
C MET A 161 39.78 -6.56 2.01
N TYR A 162 40.63 -5.61 2.40
CA TYR A 162 41.63 -5.84 3.47
C TYR A 162 40.98 -6.12 4.82
N MET A 163 39.92 -5.39 5.17
CA MET A 163 39.14 -5.64 6.40
C MET A 163 38.53 -7.04 6.37
N SER A 164 37.90 -7.43 5.25
CA SER A 164 37.31 -8.76 5.07
C SER A 164 38.36 -9.87 5.18
N LEU A 165 39.56 -9.65 4.62
CA LEU A 165 40.66 -10.61 4.70
C LEU A 165 41.17 -10.76 6.14
N TYR A 166 41.38 -9.63 6.84
CA TYR A 166 41.82 -9.63 8.23
C TYR A 166 40.82 -10.36 9.13
N GLU A 167 39.53 -10.06 8.96
CA GLU A 167 38.44 -10.72 9.68
C GLU A 167 38.37 -12.22 9.35
N SER A 168 38.64 -12.62 8.11
CA SER A 168 38.67 -14.04 7.71
C SER A 168 39.81 -14.80 8.41
N VAL A 169 41.00 -14.20 8.52
CA VAL A 169 42.13 -14.78 9.25
C VAL A 169 41.83 -14.87 10.74
N PHE A 170 41.25 -13.81 11.32
CA PHE A 170 40.81 -13.78 12.72
C PHE A 170 39.77 -14.88 12.99
N PHE A 171 38.77 -15.00 12.12
CA PHE A 171 37.76 -16.05 12.20
C PHE A 171 38.38 -17.45 12.11
N TYR A 172 39.31 -17.66 11.18
CA TYR A 172 40.01 -18.94 11.04
C TYR A 172 40.82 -19.32 12.27
N SER A 173 41.49 -18.35 12.91
CA SER A 173 42.19 -18.59 14.18
C SER A 173 41.24 -19.05 15.28
N ASN A 174 40.10 -18.37 15.44
CA ASN A 174 39.06 -18.77 16.40
C ASN A 174 38.47 -20.14 16.07
N LEU A 175 38.37 -20.47 14.78
CA LEU A 175 37.87 -21.75 14.31
C LEU A 175 38.82 -22.90 14.68
N ILE A 176 40.15 -22.70 14.60
CA ILE A 176 41.14 -23.70 15.04
C ILE A 176 40.98 -23.98 16.54
N GLU A 177 40.72 -22.95 17.35
CA GLU A 177 40.45 -23.14 18.77
C GLU A 177 39.13 -23.90 19.02
N ALA A 178 38.08 -23.55 18.28
CA ALA A 178 36.79 -24.24 18.35
C ALA A 178 36.87 -25.69 17.84
N GLN A 179 37.74 -25.98 16.88
CA GLN A 179 37.97 -27.34 16.36
C GLN A 179 38.49 -28.29 17.45
N LYS A 180 39.20 -27.77 18.46
CA LYS A 180 39.59 -28.59 19.64
C LYS A 180 38.37 -29.15 20.38
N MET A 181 37.18 -28.58 20.18
CA MET A 181 35.91 -29.00 20.76
C MET A 181 35.02 -29.79 19.80
N ALA A 182 35.41 -29.95 18.52
CA ALA A 182 34.62 -30.65 17.49
C ALA A 182 35.36 -31.90 16.97
N ASN A 183 34.67 -33.04 16.94
CA ASN A 183 35.26 -34.33 16.56
C ASN A 183 35.46 -34.50 15.04
N ASP A 184 34.76 -33.73 14.20
CA ASP A 184 34.84 -33.82 12.74
C ASP A 184 34.57 -32.47 12.03
N SER A 185 34.94 -32.39 10.75
CA SER A 185 34.80 -31.18 9.93
C SER A 185 33.33 -30.80 9.67
N ARG A 186 32.42 -31.78 9.68
CA ARG A 186 30.98 -31.52 9.53
C ARG A 186 30.37 -30.93 10.78
N GLY A 187 30.76 -31.41 11.96
CA GLY A 187 30.39 -30.83 13.24
C GLY A 187 30.87 -29.38 13.36
N LEU A 188 32.09 -29.10 12.90
CA LEU A 188 32.62 -27.73 12.86
C LEU A 188 31.83 -26.82 11.92
N LEU A 189 31.49 -27.27 10.71
CA LEU A 189 30.65 -26.48 9.79
C LEU A 189 29.25 -26.23 10.36
N ASN A 190 28.67 -27.21 11.05
CA ASN A 190 27.37 -27.06 11.71
C ASN A 190 27.43 -26.13 12.92
N PHE A 191 28.55 -26.12 13.65
CA PHE A 191 28.78 -25.17 14.74
C PHE A 191 28.88 -23.74 14.23
N VAL A 192 29.52 -23.53 13.08
CA VAL A 192 29.73 -22.19 12.53
C VAL A 192 28.45 -21.56 12.00
N ARG A 193 27.53 -22.38 11.49
CA ARG A 193 26.28 -21.90 10.90
C ARG A 193 25.41 -21.23 11.95
N PHE A 194 24.85 -20.09 11.56
CA PHE A 194 23.88 -19.34 12.36
C PHE A 194 24.37 -18.84 13.73
N GLN A 195 25.68 -18.91 13.98
CA GLN A 195 26.27 -18.45 15.22
C GLN A 195 26.71 -16.98 15.13
N LEU A 196 26.59 -16.27 16.25
CA LEU A 196 27.11 -14.92 16.42
C LEU A 196 28.57 -15.00 16.84
N PHE A 197 29.44 -14.38 16.04
CA PHE A 197 30.86 -14.26 16.32
C PHE A 197 31.22 -12.82 16.66
N SER A 198 32.08 -12.65 17.66
CA SER A 198 32.69 -11.37 17.96
C SER A 198 33.93 -11.20 17.08
N GLY A 199 33.88 -10.25 16.16
CA GLY A 199 34.98 -9.92 15.25
C GLY A 199 35.79 -8.70 15.66
N PRO A 200 36.90 -8.44 14.96
CA PRO A 200 37.73 -7.26 15.17
C PRO A 200 37.02 -5.96 14.80
N PHE A 201 35.99 -6.02 13.96
CA PHE A 201 35.21 -4.87 13.48
C PHE A 201 33.75 -4.91 13.93
N GLY A 202 33.47 -5.63 15.02
CA GLY A 202 32.13 -5.84 15.54
C GLY A 202 31.62 -7.27 15.32
N ASN A 203 30.37 -7.49 15.69
CA ASN A 203 29.77 -8.81 15.64
C ASN A 203 29.30 -9.14 14.23
N TYR A 204 29.46 -10.39 13.82
CA TYR A 204 28.97 -10.90 12.54
C TYR A 204 28.32 -12.27 12.70
N THR A 205 27.44 -12.60 11.78
CA THR A 205 26.80 -13.92 11.70
C THR A 205 26.97 -14.49 10.30
N LEU A 206 26.96 -15.81 10.23
CA LEU A 206 27.05 -16.55 8.98
C LEU A 206 25.73 -17.28 8.71
N ASN A 207 25.31 -17.30 7.44
CA ASN A 207 24.09 -17.99 7.01
C ASN A 207 24.32 -19.51 6.86
N GLU A 208 23.32 -20.22 6.33
CA GLU A 208 23.36 -21.68 6.14
C GLU A 208 24.50 -22.17 5.22
N VAL A 209 24.89 -21.33 4.27
CA VAL A 209 25.99 -21.57 3.33
C VAL A 209 27.29 -20.90 3.76
N THR A 210 27.40 -20.51 5.05
CA THR A 210 28.58 -19.87 5.64
C THR A 210 28.98 -18.51 5.05
N ASN A 211 28.04 -17.82 4.39
CA ASN A 211 28.22 -16.46 3.92
C ASN A 211 27.88 -15.46 5.04
N ARG A 212 28.68 -14.40 5.17
CA ARG A 212 28.41 -13.32 6.12
C ARG A 212 27.09 -12.61 5.80
N LEU A 213 26.24 -12.52 6.81
CA LEU A 213 25.08 -11.64 6.76
C LEU A 213 25.55 -10.22 7.06
N THR A 214 25.34 -9.34 6.09
CA THR A 214 25.76 -7.94 6.20
C THR A 214 24.58 -7.10 6.69
N PRO A 215 24.73 -6.33 7.78
CA PRO A 215 23.69 -5.41 8.21
C PRO A 215 23.53 -4.28 7.18
N PHE A 216 22.30 -4.01 6.83
CA PHE A 216 21.91 -2.82 6.07
C PHE A 216 21.18 -1.86 7.00
N ARG A 217 21.27 -0.58 6.72
CA ARG A 217 20.44 0.43 7.37
C ARG A 217 19.50 1.07 6.37
N VAL A 218 18.34 1.42 6.88
CA VAL A 218 17.30 2.09 6.09
C VAL A 218 17.12 3.47 6.68
N ILE A 219 17.38 4.48 5.87
CA ILE A 219 17.32 5.88 6.26
C ILE A 219 16.45 6.68 5.28
N ARG A 220 16.08 7.88 5.70
CA ARG A 220 15.49 8.91 4.86
C ARG A 220 16.13 10.25 5.19
N ILE A 221 16.10 11.19 4.25
CA ILE A 221 16.64 12.53 4.47
C ILE A 221 15.57 13.41 5.12
N ASN A 222 15.95 14.08 6.21
CA ASN A 222 15.09 15.00 6.93
C ASN A 222 14.67 16.18 6.02
N GLU A 223 13.39 16.52 6.01
CA GLU A 223 12.86 17.59 5.17
C GLU A 223 13.41 18.97 5.55
N THR A 224 13.66 19.21 6.83
CA THR A 224 14.11 20.49 7.36
C THR A 224 15.63 20.59 7.39
N SER A 225 16.32 19.59 7.96
CA SER A 225 17.78 19.68 8.16
C SER A 225 18.61 19.15 7.00
N GLY A 226 18.04 18.27 6.15
CA GLY A 226 18.80 17.60 5.10
C GLY A 226 19.74 16.49 5.61
N ASP A 227 19.66 16.16 6.90
CA ASP A 227 20.45 15.08 7.51
C ASP A 227 19.76 13.72 7.35
N PRO A 228 20.54 12.62 7.28
CA PRO A 228 19.98 11.27 7.26
C PRO A 228 19.39 10.90 8.63
N VAL A 229 18.19 10.33 8.62
CA VAL A 229 17.46 9.84 9.80
C VAL A 229 17.15 8.36 9.59
N ASP A 230 17.41 7.52 10.59
CA ASP A 230 17.06 6.10 10.54
C ASP A 230 15.55 5.90 10.53
N VAL A 231 15.11 5.04 9.63
CA VAL A 231 13.70 4.72 9.46
C VAL A 231 13.40 3.29 9.91
N ALA A 232 14.35 2.38 9.70
CA ALA A 232 14.22 1.00 10.16
C ALA A 232 15.57 0.44 10.58
N THR A 233 15.55 -0.36 11.64
CA THR A 233 16.67 -1.24 12.02
C THR A 233 16.51 -2.58 11.32
N VAL A 234 17.52 -3.02 10.58
CA VAL A 234 17.55 -4.37 10.01
C VAL A 234 18.28 -5.28 11.00
N SER A 235 17.53 -6.18 11.63
CA SER A 235 18.07 -7.15 12.58
C SER A 235 18.08 -8.55 11.97
N ILE A 236 19.05 -9.36 12.38
CA ILE A 236 19.10 -10.77 12.00
C ILE A 236 18.17 -11.53 12.94
N GLN A 237 17.22 -12.28 12.39
CA GLN A 237 16.27 -13.09 13.14
C GLN A 237 16.17 -14.50 12.58
N ASN A 238 15.77 -15.44 13.44
CA ASN A 238 15.38 -16.78 13.01
C ASN A 238 14.06 -16.67 12.21
N VAL A 239 14.09 -17.10 10.95
CA VAL A 239 12.95 -17.22 10.05
C VAL A 239 12.78 -18.67 9.62
N GLN A 240 11.56 -19.03 9.24
CA GLN A 240 11.32 -20.34 8.63
C GLN A 240 11.90 -20.37 7.22
N CYS A 241 12.62 -21.44 6.88
CA CYS A 241 13.16 -21.62 5.55
C CYS A 241 12.03 -21.82 4.53
N THR A 242 12.07 -21.11 3.41
CA THR A 242 11.05 -21.20 2.34
C THR A 242 10.93 -22.57 1.70
N GLN A 243 11.99 -23.40 1.75
CA GLN A 243 12.00 -24.73 1.13
C GLN A 243 11.77 -25.88 2.13
N ASP A 244 11.90 -25.63 3.43
CA ASP A 244 11.82 -26.66 4.45
C ASP A 244 11.37 -26.04 5.79
N SER A 245 10.07 -26.12 6.06
CA SER A 245 9.47 -25.57 7.28
C SER A 245 9.98 -26.25 8.56
N SER A 246 10.69 -27.37 8.45
CA SER A 246 11.33 -28.05 9.58
C SER A 246 12.67 -27.43 10.00
N LYS A 247 13.24 -26.54 9.16
CA LYS A 247 14.53 -25.88 9.42
C LYS A 247 14.36 -24.43 9.85
N GLN A 248 15.19 -24.03 10.82
CA GLN A 248 15.37 -22.63 11.18
C GLN A 248 16.47 -22.04 10.29
N CYS A 249 16.13 -20.98 9.57
CA CYS A 249 17.05 -20.18 8.78
C CYS A 249 17.30 -18.86 9.49
N LEU A 250 18.46 -18.25 9.25
CA LEU A 250 18.64 -16.83 9.57
C LEU A 250 18.18 -15.98 8.39
N GLY A 251 17.47 -14.92 8.69
CA GLY A 251 17.08 -13.91 7.73
C GLY A 251 17.12 -12.52 8.34
N LEU A 252 16.95 -11.53 7.47
CA LEU A 252 16.95 -10.13 7.85
C LEU A 252 15.52 -9.67 8.05
N LYS A 253 15.22 -9.11 9.21
CA LYS A 253 13.94 -8.47 9.51
C LYS A 253 14.16 -6.99 9.77
N ALA A 254 13.54 -6.17 8.93
CA ALA A 254 13.46 -4.73 9.16
C ALA A 254 12.34 -4.42 10.18
N THR A 255 12.71 -3.74 11.26
CA THR A 255 11.80 -3.18 12.26
C THR A 255 11.80 -1.67 12.14
N ILE A 256 10.62 -1.10 11.90
CA ILE A 256 10.44 0.34 11.75
C ILE A 256 10.71 0.99 13.10
N ILE A 257 11.50 2.06 13.10
CA ILE A 257 11.74 2.87 14.29
C ILE A 257 10.63 3.91 14.35
N ASP A 258 9.77 3.80 15.36
CA ASP A 258 8.75 4.82 15.61
C ASP A 258 9.41 6.00 16.35
N HIS A 259 9.55 7.14 15.66
CA HIS A 259 10.15 8.35 16.23
C HIS A 259 9.13 9.24 16.98
N GLY A 260 7.88 8.79 17.17
CA GLY A 260 6.95 9.37 18.15
C GLY A 260 6.50 10.83 17.93
N ILE A 261 6.84 11.47 16.80
CA ILE A 261 6.50 12.88 16.52
C ILE A 261 6.08 12.99 15.06
N ASN A 262 4.78 13.12 14.71
CA ASN A 262 4.24 13.54 13.40
C ASN A 262 4.98 13.03 12.14
N SER A 263 5.70 11.94 12.28
CA SER A 263 6.58 11.28 11.32
C SER A 263 6.05 9.86 11.21
N SER A 264 4.73 9.76 11.09
CA SER A 264 4.15 8.63 10.38
C SER A 264 4.87 8.64 9.05
N LEU A 265 5.83 7.73 8.94
CA LEU A 265 6.48 7.40 7.71
C LEU A 265 5.39 6.70 6.87
N ASP A 266 4.44 7.51 6.39
CA ASP A 266 3.31 7.11 5.57
C ASP A 266 3.86 6.88 4.18
N LEU A 267 4.63 5.81 4.08
CA LEU A 267 5.01 5.24 2.82
C LEU A 267 3.75 4.72 2.15
N PRO A 268 3.57 4.98 0.85
CA PRO A 268 2.38 4.55 0.14
C PRO A 268 2.25 3.03 0.18
N MET A 269 1.00 2.56 0.18
CA MET A 269 0.74 1.16 -0.16
C MET A 269 1.15 0.92 -1.62
N ASP A 270 1.62 -0.28 -1.89
CA ASP A 270 2.09 -0.71 -3.21
C ASP A 270 0.96 -0.82 -4.25
N MET A 271 -0.27 -1.06 -3.79
CA MET A 271 -1.48 -0.99 -4.60
C MET A 271 -2.38 0.20 -4.15
N PRO A 272 -2.92 0.98 -5.09
CA PRO A 272 -3.98 1.94 -4.78
C PRO A 272 -5.23 1.24 -4.23
N VAL A 273 -6.00 1.95 -3.40
CA VAL A 273 -7.24 1.42 -2.79
C VAL A 273 -8.23 0.88 -3.82
N CYS A 274 -8.28 1.49 -5.00
CA CYS A 274 -9.17 1.10 -6.08
C CYS A 274 -8.54 0.19 -7.14
N GLY A 275 -7.31 -0.28 -6.96
CA GLY A 275 -6.59 -0.99 -8.01
C GLY A 275 -6.04 -0.06 -9.09
N PHE A 276 -5.12 -0.55 -9.91
CA PHE A 276 -4.39 0.30 -10.87
C PHE A 276 -5.28 0.80 -12.02
N GLU A 277 -6.31 0.02 -12.36
CA GLU A 277 -7.28 0.33 -13.42
C GLU A 277 -8.66 0.64 -12.85
N GLY A 278 -8.81 0.77 -11.52
CA GLY A 278 -10.10 0.96 -10.87
C GLY A 278 -10.88 -0.34 -10.68
N GLU A 279 -10.24 -1.50 -10.89
CA GLU A 279 -10.86 -2.83 -10.88
C GLU A 279 -11.47 -3.20 -9.53
N LEU A 280 -10.97 -2.64 -8.42
CA LEU A 280 -11.49 -2.91 -7.08
C LEU A 280 -12.64 -1.97 -6.68
N CYS A 281 -12.78 -0.84 -7.36
CA CYS A 281 -13.83 0.15 -7.12
C CYS A 281 -14.92 0.12 -8.21
N GLU A 282 -15.05 -1.00 -8.93
CA GLU A 282 -16.00 -1.15 -10.01
C GLU A 282 -17.45 -1.05 -9.49
N GLN A 283 -18.02 0.17 -9.57
CA GLN A 283 -19.43 0.43 -9.26
C GLN A 283 -20.38 -0.13 -10.32
N THR A 284 -19.93 -0.91 -11.30
CA THR A 284 -20.77 -1.47 -12.37
C THR A 284 -21.89 -2.34 -11.82
N GLN A 285 -21.65 -3.09 -10.74
CA GLN A 285 -22.70 -3.83 -10.05
C GLN A 285 -23.76 -2.88 -9.46
N THR A 286 -23.33 -1.77 -8.85
CA THR A 286 -24.23 -0.77 -8.26
C THR A 286 -25.04 -0.03 -9.32
N VAL A 287 -24.39 0.31 -10.45
CA VAL A 287 -25.01 0.96 -11.60
C VAL A 287 -26.01 0.03 -12.29
N LEU A 288 -25.70 -1.26 -12.47
CA LEU A 288 -26.62 -2.24 -13.06
C LEU A 288 -27.86 -2.46 -12.19
N ILE A 289 -27.72 -2.49 -10.87
CA ILE A 289 -28.86 -2.57 -9.93
C ILE A 289 -29.75 -1.33 -10.08
N LEU A 290 -29.15 -0.13 -10.12
CA LEU A 290 -29.90 1.12 -10.29
C LEU A 290 -30.67 1.15 -11.62
N LEU A 291 -30.00 0.75 -12.71
CA LEU A 291 -30.60 0.70 -14.06
C LEU A 291 -31.75 -0.31 -14.13
N GLY A 292 -31.59 -1.47 -13.46
CA GLY A 292 -32.65 -2.47 -13.32
C GLY A 292 -33.89 -1.94 -12.59
N VAL A 293 -33.69 -1.19 -11.50
CA VAL A 293 -34.79 -0.56 -10.75
C VAL A 293 -35.52 0.47 -11.61
N VAL A 294 -34.79 1.34 -12.31
CA VAL A 294 -35.39 2.35 -13.20
C VAL A 294 -36.18 1.70 -14.34
N ALA A 295 -35.64 0.65 -14.95
CA ALA A 295 -36.32 -0.10 -16.01
C ALA A 295 -37.62 -0.76 -15.50
N LEU A 296 -37.61 -1.31 -14.29
CA LEU A 296 -38.80 -1.90 -13.67
C LEU A 296 -39.90 -0.85 -13.44
N PHE A 297 -39.55 0.34 -12.94
CA PHE A 297 -40.50 1.45 -12.77
C PHE A 297 -41.04 1.95 -14.11
N ALA A 298 -40.21 2.03 -15.15
CA ALA A 298 -40.64 2.42 -16.48
C ALA A 298 -41.63 1.39 -17.05
N LEU A 299 -41.33 0.09 -16.94
CA LEU A 299 -42.22 -0.99 -17.39
C LEU A 299 -43.54 -1.02 -16.61
N ALA A 300 -43.50 -0.83 -15.30
CA ALA A 300 -44.70 -0.73 -14.47
C ALA A 300 -45.55 0.48 -14.86
N SER A 301 -44.93 1.61 -15.17
CA SER A 301 -45.61 2.83 -15.61
C SER A 301 -46.26 2.65 -16.98
N VAL A 302 -45.54 2.05 -17.94
CA VAL A 302 -46.08 1.72 -19.26
C VAL A 302 -47.23 0.71 -19.13
N GLY A 303 -47.05 -0.35 -18.35
CA GLY A 303 -48.09 -1.33 -18.06
C GLY A 303 -49.33 -0.70 -17.43
N PHE A 304 -49.13 0.21 -16.48
CA PHE A 304 -50.21 0.98 -15.87
C PHE A 304 -50.93 1.90 -16.87
N CYS A 305 -50.20 2.60 -17.74
CA CYS A 305 -50.77 3.41 -18.81
C CYS A 305 -51.58 2.57 -19.81
N VAL A 306 -51.06 1.41 -20.22
CA VAL A 306 -51.76 0.47 -21.11
C VAL A 306 -53.01 -0.09 -20.44
N TYR A 307 -52.91 -0.54 -19.19
CA TYR A 307 -54.04 -0.99 -18.39
C TYR A 307 -55.11 0.11 -18.30
N ARG A 308 -54.73 1.35 -17.96
CA ARG A 308 -55.67 2.46 -17.90
C ARG A 308 -56.32 2.77 -19.24
N ARG A 309 -55.59 2.63 -20.35
CA ARG A 309 -56.14 2.87 -21.69
C ARG A 309 -57.12 1.77 -22.11
N LEU A 310 -56.81 0.51 -21.77
CA LEU A 310 -57.69 -0.63 -22.01
C LEU A 310 -58.94 -0.57 -21.11
N SER A 311 -58.78 -0.29 -19.82
CA SER A 311 -59.90 -0.08 -18.88
C SER A 311 -60.68 1.22 -19.12
N GLY A 312 -60.11 2.20 -19.82
CA GLY A 312 -60.85 3.36 -20.34
C GLY A 312 -61.88 2.96 -21.40
N GLY A 313 -61.65 1.85 -22.10
CA GLY A 313 -62.63 1.23 -23.00
C GLY A 313 -63.88 0.71 -22.26
N THR A 314 -63.73 0.26 -21.02
CA THR A 314 -64.85 -0.21 -20.18
C THR A 314 -65.68 0.90 -19.53
N MET A 315 -65.21 2.17 -19.52
CA MET A 315 -66.06 3.29 -19.11
C MET A 315 -67.20 3.59 -20.11
N ARG A 316 -67.13 3.04 -21.32
CA ARG A 316 -68.18 3.13 -22.33
C ARG A 316 -69.40 2.23 -22.07
N GLU A 317 -69.28 1.31 -21.11
CA GLU A 317 -70.34 0.37 -20.72
C GLU A 317 -70.90 0.65 -19.31
N MET A 318 -70.52 1.75 -18.67
CA MET A 318 -71.11 2.15 -17.39
C MET A 318 -72.46 2.84 -17.61
N PRO A 319 -73.59 2.30 -17.12
CA PRO A 319 -74.94 2.81 -17.40
C PRO A 319 -75.24 4.19 -16.75
N TRP A 320 -74.33 4.73 -15.94
CA TRP A 320 -74.44 6.05 -15.31
C TRP A 320 -73.58 7.14 -15.98
N LEU A 321 -72.87 6.83 -17.08
CA LEU A 321 -72.07 7.84 -17.78
C LEU A 321 -72.98 8.69 -18.68
N ILE A 322 -73.37 9.87 -18.21
CA ILE A 322 -74.13 10.85 -18.99
C ILE A 322 -73.17 11.50 -20.00
N PRO A 323 -73.39 11.35 -21.33
CA PRO A 323 -72.59 12.04 -22.34
C PRO A 323 -72.69 13.55 -22.15
N SER A 324 -71.56 14.25 -22.19
CA SER A 324 -71.54 15.72 -22.10
C SER A 324 -72.33 16.41 -23.22
N ALA A 325 -72.60 15.71 -24.32
CA ALA A 325 -73.48 16.16 -25.40
C ALA A 325 -74.98 16.16 -25.05
N SER A 326 -75.39 15.50 -23.96
CA SER A 326 -76.79 15.46 -23.48
C SER A 326 -77.11 16.39 -22.33
N ILE A 327 -76.15 17.20 -21.87
CA ILE A 327 -76.36 18.20 -20.83
C ILE A 327 -76.79 19.51 -21.51
N ASN A 328 -78.09 19.64 -21.79
CA ASN A 328 -78.69 20.93 -22.13
C ASN A 328 -78.92 21.70 -20.83
N PHE A 329 -78.18 22.78 -20.62
CA PHE A 329 -78.44 23.73 -19.54
C PHE A 329 -79.77 24.44 -19.83
N ILE A 330 -80.76 24.25 -18.96
CA ILE A 330 -82.02 24.97 -19.01
C ILE A 330 -81.73 26.43 -18.67
N ASN A 331 -81.78 27.31 -19.66
CA ASN A 331 -81.78 28.75 -19.45
C ASN A 331 -83.10 29.14 -18.80
N TYR A 332 -83.07 29.39 -17.49
CA TYR A 332 -84.13 30.12 -16.81
C TYR A 332 -84.00 31.61 -17.15
N ASN A 333 -84.69 32.04 -18.21
CA ASN A 333 -85.09 33.44 -18.36
C ASN A 333 -86.62 33.50 -18.38
N GLU A 334 -87.14 33.98 -17.24
CA GLU A 334 -88.36 34.75 -17.00
C GLU A 334 -89.66 34.44 -17.79
N GLY A 335 -90.73 34.12 -17.04
CA GLY A 335 -92.09 34.48 -17.44
C GLY A 335 -93.21 33.54 -16.99
N GLU A 336 -93.77 33.80 -15.81
CA GLU A 336 -95.17 33.56 -15.42
C GLU A 336 -95.71 32.14 -15.10
N ARG A 337 -95.96 31.99 -13.79
CA ARG A 337 -97.17 31.44 -13.13
C ARG A 337 -97.75 30.11 -13.64
N GLY A 338 -97.49 29.06 -12.86
CA GLY A 338 -98.37 27.90 -12.76
C GLY A 338 -97.89 26.90 -11.73
N LYS A 339 -98.58 26.80 -10.60
CA LYS A 339 -98.31 25.86 -9.50
C LYS A 339 -98.31 24.41 -9.98
N THR A 340 -97.28 23.63 -9.62
CA THR A 340 -97.43 22.23 -9.18
C THR A 340 -96.17 21.70 -8.47
N THR A 341 -96.30 21.56 -7.15
CA THR A 341 -95.75 20.50 -6.28
C THR A 341 -94.30 20.03 -6.47
N GLU A 342 -93.41 20.63 -5.68
CA GLU A 342 -92.14 20.05 -5.24
C GLU A 342 -92.41 18.88 -4.28
N HIS A 343 -91.96 17.68 -4.63
CA HIS A 343 -91.57 16.68 -3.65
C HIS A 343 -90.41 15.86 -4.21
N SER A 344 -89.44 15.55 -3.33
CA SER A 344 -88.32 14.63 -3.53
C SER A 344 -87.04 15.17 -4.19
N PHE A 345 -86.33 16.09 -3.52
CA PHE A 345 -84.86 16.17 -3.62
C PHE A 345 -84.15 16.47 -2.28
N GLN A 346 -84.88 16.54 -1.16
CA GLN A 346 -84.30 16.85 0.16
C GLN A 346 -83.73 15.64 0.93
N ASN A 347 -83.87 14.40 0.43
CA ASN A 347 -83.42 13.21 1.17
C ASN A 347 -82.10 12.59 0.68
N LEU A 348 -81.35 13.20 -0.24
CA LEU A 348 -80.06 12.63 -0.71
C LEU A 348 -78.82 13.46 -0.39
N LEU A 349 -78.96 14.64 0.23
CA LEU A 349 -77.84 15.51 0.59
C LEU A 349 -77.58 15.58 2.10
N GLN A 350 -78.03 14.57 2.85
CA GLN A 350 -77.83 14.44 4.29
C GLN A 350 -77.18 13.10 4.68
N GLU A 351 -76.21 12.61 3.89
CA GLU A 351 -75.35 11.50 4.35
C GLU A 351 -73.86 11.64 4.05
N LEU A 352 -73.39 12.70 3.39
CA LEU A 352 -71.95 12.83 3.08
C LEU A 352 -71.40 14.23 3.34
N SER A 353 -71.31 14.59 4.63
CA SER A 353 -70.13 15.25 5.21
C SER A 353 -70.26 15.32 6.75
N PRO A 354 -69.14 15.18 7.48
CA PRO A 354 -68.59 16.43 7.98
C PRO A 354 -67.12 16.66 7.70
N ASN A 355 -66.87 17.96 7.64
CA ASN A 355 -65.67 18.75 7.46
C ASN A 355 -64.57 18.48 8.51
N PRO A 356 -63.34 18.96 8.25
CA PRO A 356 -62.17 18.79 9.09
C PRO A 356 -62.00 19.94 10.08
N ASN A 357 -61.41 19.64 11.24
CA ASN A 357 -60.32 20.39 11.90
C ASN A 357 -60.27 20.04 13.39
N GLY A 358 -59.06 19.88 13.93
CA GLY A 358 -58.82 20.05 15.37
C GLY A 358 -57.89 19.04 16.03
N THR A 359 -56.60 19.31 15.90
CA THR A 359 -55.49 19.11 16.86
C THR A 359 -55.71 18.50 18.25
N SER A 360 -54.77 17.59 18.57
CA SER A 360 -53.90 17.54 19.77
C SER A 360 -54.36 16.94 21.09
N ASN A 361 -53.43 16.12 21.62
CA ASN A 361 -53.08 15.83 23.01
C ASN A 361 -53.93 14.85 23.83
N GLY A 362 -53.24 13.91 24.48
CA GLY A 362 -53.76 13.26 25.68
C GLY A 362 -53.35 11.81 25.91
N THR A 363 -52.14 11.64 26.43
CA THR A 363 -51.60 10.54 27.26
C THR A 363 -52.60 9.59 27.94
N SER A 364 -52.33 8.27 27.93
CA SER A 364 -52.06 7.42 29.13
C SER A 364 -52.44 5.93 29.01
N THR A 365 -51.54 5.08 29.53
CA THR A 365 -51.74 3.75 30.17
C THR A 365 -52.35 2.61 29.33
N GLY A 366 -51.57 1.60 28.94
CA GLY A 366 -51.28 0.37 29.70
C GLY A 366 -51.94 -0.80 28.93
N THR A 367 -51.40 -2.00 28.69
CA THR A 367 -50.54 -2.90 29.46
C THR A 367 -50.00 -4.02 28.55
N SER A 368 -48.83 -4.54 28.91
CA SER A 368 -48.40 -5.96 28.87
C SER A 368 -48.46 -6.76 27.55
N LYS A 369 -47.29 -7.16 27.05
CA LYS A 369 -46.86 -8.58 27.14
C LYS A 369 -45.38 -8.78 26.76
N ASP A 370 -44.81 -9.77 27.44
CA ASP A 370 -43.45 -10.29 27.44
C ASP A 370 -42.81 -10.57 26.08
N GLY A 371 -41.49 -10.43 26.05
CA GLY A 371 -40.62 -10.88 24.95
C GLY A 371 -39.15 -10.72 25.32
N THR A 372 -38.63 -11.70 26.04
CA THR A 372 -37.28 -11.88 26.58
C THR A 372 -36.16 -11.72 25.54
N ALA A 373 -35.23 -10.78 25.77
CA ALA A 373 -33.95 -10.69 25.06
C ALA A 373 -32.80 -11.20 25.95
N ARG A 374 -32.12 -12.24 25.46
CA ARG A 374 -30.93 -12.87 26.05
C ARG A 374 -29.69 -12.11 25.58
N ALA A 375 -29.04 -11.39 26.49
CA ALA A 375 -27.74 -10.76 26.25
C ALA A 375 -26.61 -11.73 26.66
N GLU A 376 -25.80 -12.13 25.68
CA GLU A 376 -24.67 -13.03 25.89
C GLU A 376 -23.39 -12.22 26.17
N ARG A 377 -22.79 -12.52 27.31
CA ARG A 377 -21.69 -11.82 27.96
C ARG A 377 -20.39 -12.53 27.55
N SER A 378 -19.63 -11.97 26.61
CA SER A 378 -18.30 -12.48 26.28
C SER A 378 -17.26 -11.93 27.26
N ARG A 379 -16.59 -12.85 27.98
CA ARG A 379 -15.60 -12.57 29.02
C ARG A 379 -14.21 -12.36 28.41
N ASN A 380 -13.59 -11.24 28.74
CA ASN A 380 -12.14 -11.08 28.76
C ASN A 380 -11.51 -12.02 29.82
N ARG A 381 -10.50 -12.78 29.43
CA ARG A 381 -9.52 -13.39 30.35
C ARG A 381 -8.11 -13.03 29.89
N GLN A 382 -7.46 -12.17 30.66
CA GLN A 382 -6.01 -12.00 30.68
C GLN A 382 -5.37 -13.19 31.38
N ILE A 383 -4.27 -13.70 30.82
CA ILE A 383 -3.39 -14.71 31.42
C ILE A 383 -2.10 -13.98 31.84
N PRO A 384 -1.69 -14.02 33.11
CA PRO A 384 -0.41 -13.45 33.55
C PRO A 384 0.73 -14.47 33.36
N LEU A 385 1.89 -13.98 32.90
CA LEU A 385 3.15 -14.72 32.88
C LEU A 385 3.88 -14.55 34.23
N PRO A 386 4.60 -15.59 34.72
CA PRO A 386 5.33 -15.54 35.99
C PRO A 386 6.72 -14.87 35.86
N PRO A 387 7.32 -14.46 36.99
CA PRO A 387 8.44 -13.50 37.03
C PRO A 387 9.83 -14.14 36.92
N LYS A 388 10.74 -13.30 36.41
CA LYS A 388 12.21 -13.30 36.23
C LYS A 388 13.03 -14.49 36.74
#